data_AF-A0A4Y7NK11-F1
#
_entry.id   AF-A0A4Y7NK11-F1
#
_cell.length_a   1.000
_cell.length_b   1.000
_cell.length_c   1.000
_cell.angle_alpha   90.00
_cell.angle_beta   90.00
_cell.angle_gamma   90.00
#
_symmetry.space_group_name_H-M   'P 1'
#
loop_
_entity.id
_entity.type
_entity.pdbx_description
1 polymer ?
#
loop_
_entity_poly.entity_id
_entity_poly.type
_entity_poly.pdbx_seq_one_letter_code
_entity_poly.pdbx_strand_id
1 'polypeptide(L)'
;MTKGKEEIFIPPIQKKLPLHQEKVVEYQQDTTAIFSFRNFSLVNVQYLEETLSDSNSSESFKNLTTAIQMNSDVIKGVYEGGLKIWECTEDLLDYLEKEAISFKDMNVLDLGCGAGVLGIQAVHREACSVHFQDYNTEVLELVTIPNVLLNMPTADVEKRVKLFSGDWELLEDMLDLYDVVLTAETIYSPENYLKLLSIFDKVTKPSGVIYVAAKQHYFGVGGNLRQFEKLLMESKKWRAESVFVTEEGIFD
;
A
#
# COMPACT_ATOMS: atom_id res chain seq x y z
N MET A 1 31.99 -8.03 -9.44
CA MET A 1 31.57 -6.63 -9.62
C MET A 1 30.29 -6.42 -8.85
N THR A 2 30.42 -5.98 -7.61
CA THR A 2 29.35 -5.57 -6.70
C THR A 2 28.84 -4.19 -7.13
N LYS A 3 27.74 -4.15 -7.88
CA LYS A 3 27.00 -2.90 -8.09
C LYS A 3 26.02 -2.72 -6.92
N GLY A 4 26.16 -1.57 -6.24
CA GLY A 4 25.06 -0.83 -5.63
C GLY A 4 24.26 -1.51 -4.52
N LYS A 5 24.83 -1.66 -3.33
CA LYS A 5 24.04 -1.77 -2.08
C LYS A 5 23.71 -0.41 -1.46
N GLU A 6 24.16 0.69 -2.07
CA GLU A 6 24.06 2.05 -1.53
C GLU A 6 22.71 2.76 -1.83
N GLU A 7 21.87 2.27 -2.74
CA GLU A 7 20.64 2.97 -3.17
C GLU A 7 19.37 2.66 -2.35
N ILE A 8 19.47 1.84 -1.29
CA ILE A 8 18.29 1.16 -0.70
C ILE A 8 17.71 1.85 0.56
N PHE A 9 18.34 2.89 1.11
CA PHE A 9 17.92 3.44 2.40
C PHE A 9 17.24 4.80 2.28
N ILE A 10 15.92 4.81 2.47
CA ILE A 10 15.15 6.05 2.60
C ILE A 10 15.25 6.48 4.06
N PRO A 11 15.76 7.69 4.36
CA PRO A 11 15.77 8.21 5.71
C PRO A 11 14.36 8.13 6.31
N PRO A 12 14.21 7.84 7.62
CA PRO A 12 12.91 7.76 8.27
C PRO A 12 12.07 8.99 7.93
N ILE A 13 10.94 8.72 7.29
CA ILE A 13 10.04 9.70 6.70
C ILE A 13 9.45 10.66 7.73
N GLN A 14 9.54 10.32 9.03
CA GLN A 14 9.22 11.20 10.15
C GLN A 14 9.95 12.56 10.06
N LYS A 15 11.11 12.62 9.40
CA LYS A 15 11.82 13.90 9.14
C LYS A 15 11.13 14.78 8.10
N LYS A 16 10.34 14.18 7.19
CA LYS A 16 9.62 14.88 6.12
C LYS A 16 8.21 15.31 6.54
N LEU A 17 7.71 14.83 7.67
CA LEU A 17 6.34 15.09 8.12
C LEU A 17 5.97 16.59 8.12
N PRO A 18 6.82 17.54 8.57
CA PRO A 18 6.49 18.96 8.52
C PRO A 18 6.22 19.49 7.10
N LEU A 19 7.01 19.05 6.12
CA LEU A 19 6.81 19.43 4.71
C LEU A 19 5.47 18.92 4.19
N HIS A 20 5.10 17.68 4.52
CA HIS A 20 3.82 17.13 4.09
C HIS A 20 2.63 17.80 4.79
N GLN A 21 2.79 18.30 6.01
CA GLN A 21 1.73 19.07 6.67
C GLN A 21 1.43 20.38 5.93
N GLU A 22 2.46 21.13 5.54
CA GLU A 22 2.29 22.35 4.74
C GLU A 22 1.55 22.05 3.43
N LYS A 23 1.96 20.98 2.75
CA LYS A 23 1.33 20.53 1.50
C LYS A 23 -0.14 20.12 1.68
N VAL A 24 -0.48 19.47 2.79
CA VAL A 24 -1.88 19.10 3.10
C VAL A 24 -2.72 20.36 3.38
N VAL A 25 -2.15 21.39 4.01
CA VAL A 25 -2.85 22.68 4.16
C VAL A 25 -3.12 23.33 2.80
N GLU A 26 -2.18 23.24 1.86
CA GLU A 26 -2.40 23.67 0.46
C GLU A 26 -3.52 22.86 -0.21
N TYR A 27 -3.51 21.53 -0.09
CA TYR A 27 -4.57 20.68 -0.64
C TYR A 27 -5.94 21.00 -0.04
N GLN A 28 -6.02 21.34 1.25
CA GLN A 28 -7.28 21.72 1.89
C GLN A 28 -7.82 23.08 1.41
N GLN A 29 -6.97 23.94 0.83
CA GLN A 29 -7.37 25.22 0.26
C GLN A 29 -7.85 25.09 -1.20
N ASP A 30 -7.46 24.01 -1.89
CA ASP A 30 -7.87 23.71 -3.25
C ASP A 30 -8.91 22.58 -3.30
N THR A 31 -10.16 22.93 -3.59
CA THR A 31 -11.26 21.96 -3.63
C THR A 31 -11.11 20.86 -4.69
N THR A 32 -10.18 21.00 -5.64
CA THR A 32 -9.91 19.99 -6.67
C THR A 32 -8.82 18.99 -6.26
N ALA A 33 -8.02 19.33 -5.24
CA ALA A 33 -6.88 18.53 -4.78
C ALA A 33 -7.28 17.34 -3.91
N ILE A 34 -8.51 17.31 -3.39
CA ILE A 34 -9.01 16.27 -2.48
C ILE A 34 -10.34 15.74 -3.03
N PHE A 35 -10.51 14.42 -2.98
CA PHE A 35 -11.80 13.76 -3.23
C PHE A 35 -12.22 12.93 -2.01
N SER A 36 -13.52 12.67 -1.91
CA SER A 36 -14.06 11.78 -0.88
C SER A 36 -14.15 10.35 -1.41
N PHE A 37 -13.61 9.41 -0.65
CA PHE A 37 -13.72 7.97 -0.91
C PHE A 37 -14.24 7.29 0.36
N ARG A 38 -15.47 6.76 0.32
CA ARG A 38 -16.20 6.33 1.53
C ARG A 38 -16.21 7.48 2.56
N ASN A 39 -15.69 7.22 3.76
CA ASN A 39 -15.52 8.18 4.85
C ASN A 39 -14.13 8.82 4.91
N PHE A 40 -13.29 8.63 3.88
CA PHE A 40 -11.92 9.15 3.82
C PHE A 40 -11.81 10.38 2.91
N SER A 41 -10.94 11.31 3.29
CA SER A 41 -10.49 12.43 2.44
C SER A 41 -9.15 12.07 1.82
N LEU A 42 -9.09 11.90 0.50
CA LEU A 42 -7.88 11.45 -0.20
C LEU A 42 -7.43 12.47 -1.23
N VAL A 43 -6.12 12.52 -1.49
CA VAL A 43 -5.56 13.36 -2.54
C VAL A 43 -6.04 12.87 -3.90
N ASN A 44 -6.52 13.80 -4.71
CA ASN A 44 -6.96 13.54 -6.07
C ASN A 44 -5.74 13.30 -6.98
N VAL A 45 -5.65 12.09 -7.53
CA VAL A 45 -4.56 11.69 -8.42
C VAL A 45 -4.53 12.54 -9.67
N GLN A 46 -5.68 12.87 -10.27
CA GLN A 46 -5.71 13.70 -11.47
C GLN A 46 -5.12 15.09 -11.20
N TYR A 47 -5.42 15.66 -10.03
CA TYR A 47 -4.81 16.92 -9.60
C TYR A 47 -3.28 16.81 -9.46
N LEU A 48 -2.78 15.70 -8.91
CA LEU A 48 -1.34 15.44 -8.82
C LEU A 48 -0.71 15.34 -10.20
N GLU A 49 -1.34 14.60 -11.13
CA GLU A 49 -0.86 14.42 -12.49
C GLU A 49 -0.76 15.75 -13.26
N GLU A 50 -1.78 16.59 -13.16
CA GLU A 50 -1.81 17.94 -13.75
C GLU A 50 -0.69 18.81 -13.16
N THR A 51 -0.57 18.84 -11.82
CA THR A 51 0.46 19.64 -11.13
C THR A 51 1.88 19.18 -11.48
N LEU A 52 2.11 17.86 -11.55
CA LEU A 52 3.42 17.29 -11.89
C LEU A 52 3.80 17.53 -13.36
N SER A 53 2.82 17.58 -14.25
CA SER A 53 3.02 17.86 -15.68
C SER A 53 3.42 19.31 -15.95
N ASP A 54 2.91 20.25 -15.15
CA ASP A 54 3.20 21.69 -15.27
C ASP A 54 4.54 22.09 -14.62
N SER A 55 5.00 21.32 -13.64
CA SER A 55 6.29 21.56 -13.00
C SER A 55 7.47 21.01 -13.82
N ASN A 56 8.50 21.83 -14.06
CA ASN A 56 9.82 21.40 -14.56
C ASN A 56 10.60 20.47 -13.57
N SER A 57 9.90 19.79 -12.65
CA SER A 57 10.48 18.90 -11.62
C SER A 57 10.90 17.57 -12.22
N SER A 58 11.88 17.61 -13.13
CA SER A 58 12.19 16.50 -14.04
C SER A 58 13.08 15.39 -13.47
N GLU A 59 13.45 15.44 -12.19
CA GLU A 59 14.35 14.42 -11.60
C GLU A 59 13.75 13.66 -10.40
N SER A 60 13.04 14.31 -9.49
CA SER A 60 12.58 13.70 -8.23
C SER A 60 11.42 12.70 -8.36
N PHE A 61 10.64 12.75 -9.44
CA PHE A 61 9.44 11.89 -9.64
C PHE A 61 9.44 11.15 -10.98
N LYS A 62 10.63 10.94 -11.56
CA LYS A 62 10.80 10.44 -12.92
C LYS A 62 10.04 9.15 -13.21
N ASN A 63 10.01 8.19 -12.28
CA ASN A 63 9.29 6.92 -12.46
C ASN A 63 7.78 7.15 -12.61
N LEU A 64 7.20 7.99 -11.73
CA LEU A 64 5.79 8.36 -11.78
C LEU A 64 5.44 9.10 -13.07
N THR A 65 6.23 10.12 -13.42
CA THR A 65 6.04 10.87 -14.66
C THR A 65 6.13 9.96 -15.89
N THR A 66 7.03 8.98 -15.87
CA THR A 66 7.14 7.98 -16.96
C THR A 66 5.88 7.11 -17.03
N ALA A 67 5.37 6.63 -15.90
CA ALA A 67 4.15 5.82 -15.86
C ALA A 67 2.91 6.59 -16.37
N ILE A 68 2.75 7.84 -15.93
CA ILE A 68 1.69 8.74 -16.39
C ILE A 68 1.81 8.97 -17.91
N GLN A 69 3.00 9.26 -18.42
CA GLN A 69 3.24 9.47 -19.86
C GLN A 69 2.98 8.21 -20.70
N MET A 70 3.25 7.03 -20.15
CA MET A 70 3.00 5.75 -20.81
C MET A 70 1.54 5.29 -20.68
N ASN A 71 0.70 6.02 -19.93
CA ASN A 71 -0.67 5.63 -19.61
C ASN A 71 -0.76 4.18 -19.10
N SER A 72 0.18 3.82 -18.21
CA SER A 72 0.35 2.46 -17.70
C SER A 72 0.07 2.40 -16.20
N ASP A 73 -0.94 1.62 -15.81
CA ASP A 73 -1.28 1.39 -14.40
C ASP A 73 -0.14 0.68 -13.65
N VAL A 74 0.69 -0.12 -14.32
CA VAL A 74 1.84 -0.81 -13.73
C VAL A 74 3.01 -0.82 -14.73
N ILE A 75 4.22 -0.59 -14.24
CA ILE A 75 5.50 -0.84 -14.92
C ILE A 75 6.37 -1.63 -13.93
N LYS A 76 6.43 -2.96 -14.13
CA LYS A 76 7.09 -3.88 -13.21
C LYS A 76 8.51 -3.44 -12.80
N GLY A 77 8.74 -3.36 -11.49
CA GLY A 77 10.02 -2.94 -10.89
C GLY A 77 10.34 -1.45 -11.03
N VAL A 78 9.43 -0.65 -11.60
CA VAL A 78 9.57 0.80 -11.81
C VAL A 78 8.41 1.56 -11.15
N TYR A 79 7.17 1.11 -11.34
CA TYR A 79 5.95 1.69 -10.77
C TYR A 79 4.88 0.61 -10.60
N GLU A 80 4.49 0.28 -9.38
CA GLU A 80 3.58 -0.85 -9.11
C GLU A 80 2.11 -0.43 -8.91
N GLY A 81 1.70 0.71 -9.46
CA GLY A 81 0.29 1.11 -9.54
C GLY A 81 -0.31 1.77 -8.30
N GLY A 82 0.54 2.28 -7.40
CA GLY A 82 0.12 2.81 -6.11
C GLY A 82 -0.70 4.11 -6.14
N LEU A 83 -0.86 4.78 -7.29
CA LEU A 83 -1.78 5.93 -7.41
C LEU A 83 -3.26 5.50 -7.44
N LYS A 84 -3.55 4.31 -7.98
CA LYS A 84 -4.93 3.84 -8.15
C LYS A 84 -5.42 3.14 -6.89
N ILE A 85 -6.67 3.37 -6.52
CA ILE A 85 -7.38 2.51 -5.57
C ILE A 85 -7.97 1.37 -6.38
N TRP A 86 -7.47 0.17 -6.12
CA TRP A 86 -7.88 -1.05 -6.81
C TRP A 86 -9.17 -1.63 -6.22
N GLU A 87 -9.96 -2.33 -7.04
CA GLU A 87 -11.28 -2.87 -6.64
C GLU A 87 -11.17 -3.80 -5.43
N CYS A 88 -10.12 -4.64 -5.37
CA CYS A 88 -9.93 -5.53 -4.22
C CYS A 88 -9.65 -4.77 -2.90
N THR A 89 -9.23 -3.51 -2.96
CA THR A 89 -9.11 -2.65 -1.76
C THR A 89 -10.50 -2.31 -1.21
N GLU A 90 -11.47 -2.04 -2.08
CA GLU A 90 -12.86 -1.82 -1.69
C GLU A 90 -13.47 -3.10 -1.08
N ASP A 91 -13.29 -4.24 -1.76
CA ASP A 91 -13.74 -5.55 -1.27
C ASP A 91 -13.21 -5.84 0.14
N LEU A 92 -11.92 -5.55 0.38
CA LEU A 92 -11.32 -5.78 1.68
C LEU A 92 -11.85 -4.82 2.73
N LEU A 93 -12.07 -3.54 2.41
CA LEU A 93 -12.69 -2.59 3.34
C LEU A 93 -14.10 -3.03 3.75
N ASP A 94 -14.90 -3.46 2.77
CA ASP A 94 -16.26 -3.95 2.99
C ASP A 94 -16.28 -5.22 3.84
N TYR A 95 -15.39 -6.18 3.56
CA TYR A 95 -15.24 -7.37 4.38
C TYR A 95 -14.84 -7.04 5.82
N LEU A 96 -13.81 -6.20 6.02
CA LEU A 96 -13.34 -5.81 7.34
C LEU A 96 -14.46 -5.13 8.15
N GLU A 97 -15.29 -4.30 7.52
CA GLU A 97 -16.46 -3.65 8.13
C GLU A 97 -17.60 -4.58 8.44
N LYS A 98 -18.02 -5.39 7.47
CA LYS A 98 -19.12 -6.33 7.65
C LYS A 98 -18.84 -7.34 8.77
N GLU A 99 -17.62 -7.86 8.83
CA GLU A 99 -17.21 -8.82 9.86
C GLU A 99 -16.76 -8.15 11.17
N ALA A 100 -16.83 -6.82 11.25
CA ALA A 100 -16.44 -6.03 12.41
C ALA A 100 -15.04 -6.41 12.95
N ILE A 101 -14.08 -6.65 12.05
CA ILE A 101 -12.72 -7.03 12.41
C ILE A 101 -12.13 -5.93 13.30
N SER A 102 -11.71 -6.33 14.50
CA SER A 102 -11.12 -5.45 15.50
C SER A 102 -9.63 -5.30 15.26
N PHE A 103 -9.16 -4.06 15.20
CA PHE A 103 -7.73 -3.73 15.20
C PHE A 103 -7.26 -3.14 16.52
N LYS A 104 -8.16 -3.03 17.51
CA LYS A 104 -7.87 -2.41 18.80
C LYS A 104 -6.61 -3.00 19.44
N ASP A 105 -5.67 -2.13 19.78
CA ASP A 105 -4.40 -2.45 20.42
C ASP A 105 -3.46 -3.37 19.59
N MET A 106 -3.73 -3.54 18.29
CA MET A 106 -2.93 -4.36 17.38
C MET A 106 -1.87 -3.54 16.63
N ASN A 107 -0.77 -4.21 16.27
CA ASN A 107 0.18 -3.71 15.28
C ASN A 107 -0.24 -4.20 13.89
N VAL A 108 -0.53 -3.28 12.98
CA VAL A 108 -1.03 -3.60 11.64
C VAL A 108 -0.02 -3.15 10.58
N LEU A 109 0.17 -3.96 9.54
CA LEU A 109 0.91 -3.60 8.34
C LEU A 109 -0.04 -3.51 7.15
N ASP A 110 -0.03 -2.39 6.43
CA ASP A 110 -0.61 -2.23 5.11
C ASP A 110 0.50 -2.44 4.07
N LEU A 111 0.56 -3.64 3.47
CA LEU A 111 1.64 -4.08 2.58
C LEU A 111 1.23 -3.91 1.11
N GLY A 112 2.01 -3.13 0.35
CA GLY A 112 1.60 -2.66 -0.98
C GLY A 112 0.47 -1.63 -0.86
N CYS A 113 0.64 -0.63 0.00
CA CYS A 113 -0.46 0.18 0.52
C CYS A 113 -1.06 1.15 -0.51
N GLY A 114 -0.31 1.59 -1.54
CA GLY A 114 -0.77 2.60 -2.49
C GLY A 114 -1.34 3.84 -1.78
N ALA A 115 -2.64 4.10 -1.97
CA ALA A 115 -3.34 5.19 -1.31
C ALA A 115 -3.40 5.11 0.23
N GLY A 116 -3.08 3.95 0.84
CA GLY A 116 -3.01 3.75 2.29
C GLY A 116 -4.36 3.60 2.98
N VAL A 117 -5.44 3.37 2.24
CA VAL A 117 -6.80 3.37 2.81
C VAL A 117 -7.05 2.21 3.80
N LEU A 118 -6.41 1.04 3.60
CA LEU A 118 -6.53 -0.08 4.53
C LEU A 118 -5.86 0.23 5.87
N GLY A 119 -4.65 0.80 5.85
CA GLY A 119 -3.97 1.23 7.06
C GLY A 119 -4.66 2.41 7.76
N ILE A 120 -5.21 3.38 7.01
CA ILE A 120 -6.02 4.47 7.60
C ILE A 120 -7.25 3.89 8.30
N GLN A 121 -7.93 2.92 7.70
CA GLN A 121 -9.05 2.22 8.32
C GLN A 121 -8.64 1.49 9.62
N ALA A 122 -7.48 0.83 9.63
CA ALA A 122 -6.95 0.21 10.84
C ALA A 122 -6.70 1.25 11.96
N VAL A 123 -6.17 2.43 11.61
CA VAL A 123 -5.98 3.53 12.57
C VAL A 123 -7.31 4.04 13.13
N HIS A 124 -8.33 4.21 12.30
CA HIS A 124 -9.68 4.61 12.73
C HIS A 124 -10.34 3.58 13.66
N ARG A 125 -9.89 2.32 13.58
CA ARG A 125 -10.34 1.21 14.45
C ARG A 125 -9.39 0.91 15.60
N GLU A 126 -8.74 1.96 16.12
CA GLU A 126 -7.95 1.92 17.35
C GLU A 126 -6.72 1.00 17.31
N ALA A 127 -6.14 0.75 16.12
CA ALA A 127 -4.84 0.11 16.02
C ALA A 127 -3.78 0.85 16.87
N CYS A 128 -2.95 0.07 17.57
CA CYS A 128 -1.86 0.57 18.41
C CYS A 128 -0.79 1.23 17.54
N SER A 129 -0.36 0.53 16.48
CA SER A 129 0.51 1.07 15.44
C SER A 129 0.08 0.55 14.07
N VAL A 130 0.29 1.38 13.05
CA VAL A 130 0.04 1.01 11.65
C VAL A 130 1.23 1.40 10.81
N HIS A 131 1.81 0.43 10.13
CA HIS A 131 2.89 0.66 9.19
C HIS A 131 2.38 0.55 7.77
N PHE A 132 2.89 1.42 6.91
CA PHE A 132 2.53 1.48 5.49
C PHE A 132 3.77 1.11 4.68
N GLN A 133 3.61 0.20 3.73
CA GLN A 133 4.70 -0.18 2.85
C GLN A 133 4.26 -0.10 1.39
N ASP A 134 5.05 0.58 0.56
CA ASP A 134 4.89 0.57 -0.90
C ASP A 134 6.24 0.35 -1.58
N TYR A 135 6.25 -0.11 -2.84
CA TYR A 135 7.50 -0.21 -3.59
C TYR A 135 8.07 1.18 -3.90
N ASN A 136 7.18 2.12 -4.25
CA ASN A 136 7.52 3.43 -4.76
C ASN A 136 7.52 4.49 -3.65
N THR A 137 8.68 5.12 -3.42
CA THR A 137 8.82 6.25 -2.48
C THR A 137 7.89 7.40 -2.82
N GLU A 138 7.80 7.71 -4.11
CA GLU A 138 6.98 8.76 -4.66
C GLU A 138 5.49 8.55 -4.37
N VAL A 139 5.02 7.29 -4.34
CA VAL A 139 3.64 6.96 -3.96
C VAL A 139 3.43 7.31 -2.49
N LEU A 140 4.37 6.92 -1.62
CA LEU A 140 4.29 7.27 -0.20
C LEU A 140 4.27 8.79 0.01
N GLU A 141 5.15 9.52 -0.67
CA GLU A 141 5.31 10.96 -0.49
C GLU A 141 4.15 11.78 -1.07
N LEU A 142 3.63 11.39 -2.23
CA LEU A 142 2.61 12.16 -2.94
C LEU A 142 1.20 11.73 -2.60
N VAL A 143 0.99 10.49 -2.15
CA VAL A 143 -0.34 9.93 -1.93
C VAL A 143 -0.51 9.44 -0.49
N THR A 144 0.30 8.48 -0.03
CA THR A 144 0.05 7.81 1.26
C THR A 144 0.16 8.76 2.44
N ILE A 145 1.24 9.57 2.54
CA ILE A 145 1.43 10.49 3.67
C ILE A 145 0.36 11.60 3.68
N PRO A 146 0.08 12.29 2.55
CA PRO A 146 -1.03 13.24 2.52
C PRO A 146 -2.36 12.60 2.92
N ASN A 147 -2.68 11.40 2.42
CA ASN A 147 -3.92 10.70 2.79
C ASN A 147 -3.96 10.37 4.29
N VAL A 148 -2.85 9.90 4.87
CA VAL A 148 -2.76 9.69 6.32
C VAL A 148 -3.02 11.00 7.06
N LEU A 149 -2.31 12.08 6.72
CA LEU A 149 -2.48 13.39 7.37
C LEU A 149 -3.89 14.00 7.21
N LEU A 150 -4.56 13.74 6.09
CA LEU A 150 -5.94 14.18 5.85
C LEU A 150 -6.97 13.45 6.73
N ASN A 151 -6.64 12.24 7.21
CA ASN A 151 -7.58 11.37 7.90
C ASN A 151 -7.25 11.14 9.39
N MET A 152 -6.19 11.73 9.93
CA MET A 152 -5.90 11.65 11.37
C MET A 152 -5.08 12.84 11.89
N PRO A 153 -5.19 13.17 13.19
CA PRO A 153 -4.39 14.24 13.79
C PRO A 153 -2.88 13.94 13.68
N THR A 154 -2.06 14.95 13.37
CA THR A 154 -0.60 14.76 13.23
C THR A 154 0.04 14.12 14.47
N ALA A 155 -0.39 14.50 15.67
CA ALA A 155 0.15 13.93 16.92
C ALA A 155 -0.05 12.41 17.02
N ASP A 156 -1.07 11.86 16.35
CA ASP A 156 -1.29 10.42 16.26
C ASP A 156 -0.41 9.79 15.19
N VAL A 157 -0.25 10.46 14.04
CA VAL A 157 0.66 10.03 12.96
C VAL A 157 2.07 9.82 13.51
N GLU A 158 2.60 10.80 14.24
CA GLU A 158 3.96 10.74 14.79
C GLU A 158 4.18 9.56 15.75
N LYS A 159 3.13 9.14 16.45
CA LYS A 159 3.21 8.08 17.46
C LYS A 159 2.92 6.69 16.90
N ARG A 160 1.99 6.60 15.96
CA ARG A 160 1.40 5.33 15.53
C ARG A 160 1.83 4.90 14.13
N VAL A 161 2.34 5.82 13.31
CA VAL A 161 2.61 5.57 11.89
C VAL A 161 4.10 5.48 11.58
N LYS A 162 4.47 4.44 10.84
CA LYS A 162 5.76 4.35 10.13
C LYS A 162 5.50 4.03 8.66
N LEU A 163 6.34 4.53 7.76
CA LEU A 163 6.25 4.19 6.34
C LEU A 163 7.58 3.62 5.84
N PHE A 164 7.49 2.67 4.92
CA PHE A 164 8.62 1.92 4.36
C PHE A 164 8.48 1.83 2.85
N SER A 165 9.50 2.26 2.11
CA SER A 165 9.53 2.15 0.65
C SER A 165 10.52 1.09 0.21
N GLY A 166 10.20 0.33 -0.83
CA GLY A 166 11.14 -0.52 -1.55
C GLY A 166 10.68 -1.97 -1.73
N ASP A 167 11.54 -2.77 -2.37
CA ASP A 167 11.29 -4.20 -2.61
C ASP A 167 11.18 -4.98 -1.30
N TRP A 168 10.19 -5.86 -1.20
CA TRP A 168 9.93 -6.68 -0.02
C TRP A 168 11.15 -7.45 0.49
N GLU A 169 12.01 -7.97 -0.40
CA GLU A 169 13.22 -8.71 0.01
C GLU A 169 14.20 -7.86 0.83
N LEU A 170 14.15 -6.54 0.68
CA LEU A 170 15.04 -5.60 1.35
C LEU A 170 14.49 -5.11 2.69
N LEU A 171 13.18 -5.32 2.92
CA LEU A 171 12.46 -4.79 4.08
C LEU A 171 12.30 -5.81 5.22
N GLU A 172 12.58 -7.09 4.99
CA GLU A 172 12.33 -8.17 5.96
C GLU A 172 12.96 -7.90 7.34
N ASP A 173 14.18 -7.35 7.38
CA ASP A 173 14.91 -7.07 8.62
C ASP A 173 14.61 -5.67 9.21
N MET A 174 13.85 -4.85 8.49
CA MET A 174 13.48 -3.48 8.92
C MET A 174 12.06 -3.38 9.47
N LEU A 175 11.20 -4.33 9.11
CA LEU A 175 9.81 -4.37 9.55
C LEU A 175 9.70 -5.07 10.92
N ASP A 176 8.71 -4.61 11.69
CA ASP A 176 8.36 -5.22 12.98
C ASP A 176 7.53 -6.50 12.79
N LEU A 177 7.16 -7.18 13.89
CA LEU A 177 6.18 -8.26 13.87
C LEU A 177 4.76 -7.70 14.08
N TYR A 178 3.83 -8.06 13.19
CA TYR A 178 2.45 -7.57 13.16
C TYR A 178 1.44 -8.63 13.57
N ASP A 179 0.37 -8.17 14.23
CA ASP A 179 -0.80 -9.00 14.54
C ASP A 179 -1.67 -9.19 13.29
N VAL A 180 -1.73 -8.16 12.43
CA VAL A 180 -2.45 -8.22 11.16
C VAL A 180 -1.61 -7.65 10.03
N VAL A 181 -1.56 -8.36 8.90
CA VAL A 181 -1.07 -7.83 7.63
C VAL A 181 -2.26 -7.70 6.68
N LEU A 182 -2.48 -6.51 6.15
CA LEU A 182 -3.49 -6.18 5.15
C LEU A 182 -2.78 -5.99 3.82
N THR A 183 -3.33 -6.57 2.75
CA THR A 183 -2.79 -6.38 1.41
C THR A 183 -3.85 -6.63 0.34
N ALA A 184 -3.87 -5.78 -0.68
CA ALA A 184 -4.82 -5.87 -1.79
C ALA A 184 -4.06 -5.81 -3.12
N GLU A 185 -4.43 -6.69 -4.04
CA GLU A 185 -3.83 -6.82 -5.37
C GLU A 185 -2.29 -6.93 -5.39
N THR A 186 -1.70 -7.69 -4.46
CA THR A 186 -0.24 -7.91 -4.43
C THR A 186 0.23 -9.22 -5.06
N ILE A 187 -0.70 -10.04 -5.57
CA ILE A 187 -0.41 -11.34 -6.19
C ILE A 187 -0.54 -11.33 -7.73
N TYR A 188 -0.52 -10.17 -8.37
CA TYR A 188 -0.64 -10.07 -9.83
C TYR A 188 0.60 -10.58 -10.57
N SER A 189 1.78 -10.60 -9.94
CA SER A 189 3.03 -11.07 -10.57
C SER A 189 3.56 -12.36 -9.93
N PRO A 190 3.49 -13.53 -10.62
CA PRO A 190 3.99 -14.80 -10.11
C PRO A 190 5.47 -14.79 -9.72
N GLU A 191 6.28 -13.97 -10.38
CA GLU A 191 7.71 -13.82 -10.07
C GLU A 191 7.96 -13.26 -8.66
N ASN A 192 7.00 -12.52 -8.10
CA ASN A 192 7.09 -11.95 -6.76
C ASN A 192 6.47 -12.85 -5.67
N TYR A 193 5.90 -14.01 -6.01
CA TYR A 193 5.21 -14.86 -5.03
C TYR A 193 6.12 -15.36 -3.91
N LEU A 194 7.36 -15.74 -4.26
CA LEU A 194 8.33 -16.18 -3.25
C LEU A 194 8.76 -15.03 -2.34
N LYS A 195 8.92 -13.82 -2.90
CA LYS A 195 9.23 -12.60 -2.13
C LYS A 195 8.10 -12.27 -1.15
N LEU A 196 6.85 -12.28 -1.65
CA LEU A 196 5.65 -12.02 -0.85
C LEU A 196 5.48 -13.06 0.28
N LEU A 197 5.71 -14.34 -0.03
CA LEU A 197 5.68 -15.39 0.98
C LEU A 197 6.79 -15.24 2.02
N SER A 198 8.00 -14.85 1.60
CA SER A 198 9.12 -14.60 2.51
C SER A 198 8.83 -13.46 3.47
N ILE A 199 8.29 -12.34 2.98
CA ILE A 199 7.92 -11.22 3.86
C ILE A 199 6.77 -11.61 4.80
N PHE A 200 5.75 -12.36 4.34
CA PHE A 200 4.70 -12.88 5.21
C PHE A 200 5.26 -13.73 6.36
N ASP A 201 6.19 -14.64 6.06
CA ASP A 201 6.87 -15.48 7.04
C ASP A 201 7.66 -14.67 8.10
N LYS A 202 8.19 -13.52 7.71
CA LYS A 202 9.11 -12.71 8.52
C LYS A 202 8.40 -11.72 9.42
N VAL A 203 7.32 -11.12 8.92
CA VAL A 203 6.71 -9.96 9.57
C VAL A 203 5.43 -10.31 10.32
N THR A 204 4.90 -11.52 10.15
CA THR A 204 3.65 -11.91 10.82
C THR A 204 3.95 -12.61 12.14
N LYS A 205 3.30 -12.20 13.23
CA LYS A 205 3.39 -12.91 14.52
C LYS A 205 2.89 -14.35 14.38
N PRO A 206 3.33 -15.30 15.24
CA PRO A 206 2.82 -16.67 15.21
C PRO A 206 1.29 -16.82 15.37
N SER A 207 0.65 -15.85 16.05
CA SER A 207 -0.81 -15.76 16.21
C SER A 207 -1.45 -14.73 15.27
N GLY A 208 -0.67 -14.15 14.36
CA GLY A 208 -1.12 -13.11 13.45
C GLY A 208 -1.90 -13.68 12.26
N VAL A 209 -2.60 -12.79 11.56
CA VAL A 209 -3.40 -13.12 10.38
C VAL A 209 -3.03 -12.19 9.24
N ILE A 210 -3.14 -12.71 8.02
CA ILE A 210 -2.93 -11.96 6.79
C ILE A 210 -4.26 -11.95 6.03
N TYR A 211 -4.79 -10.76 5.74
CA TYR A 211 -5.92 -10.59 4.85
C TYR A 211 -5.40 -10.19 3.47
N VAL A 212 -5.57 -11.10 2.51
CA VAL A 212 -5.20 -10.90 1.11
C VAL A 212 -6.48 -10.77 0.29
N ALA A 213 -6.69 -9.61 -0.33
CA ALA A 213 -7.73 -9.43 -1.34
C ALA A 213 -7.10 -9.45 -2.73
N ALA A 214 -7.63 -10.30 -3.61
CA ALA A 214 -7.04 -10.53 -4.92
C ALA A 214 -8.07 -10.99 -5.94
N LYS A 215 -7.79 -10.67 -7.21
CA LYS A 215 -8.55 -11.19 -8.35
C LYS A 215 -8.24 -12.67 -8.55
N GLN A 216 -9.22 -13.40 -9.07
CA GLN A 216 -9.04 -14.81 -9.41
C GLN A 216 -7.93 -14.98 -10.47
N HIS A 217 -7.86 -14.08 -11.45
CA HIS A 217 -6.87 -14.07 -12.51
C HIS A 217 -6.48 -12.63 -12.90
N TYR A 218 -5.19 -12.44 -13.20
CA TYR A 218 -4.62 -11.19 -13.67
C TYR A 218 -4.09 -11.38 -15.11
N PHE A 219 -4.88 -10.96 -16.10
CA PHE A 219 -4.51 -11.10 -17.51
C PHE A 219 -3.25 -10.27 -17.84
N GLY A 220 -2.43 -10.79 -18.75
CA GLY A 220 -1.18 -10.14 -19.21
C GLY A 220 0.03 -10.37 -18.30
N VAL A 221 -0.12 -10.22 -16.98
CA VAL A 221 0.95 -10.41 -15.98
C VAL A 221 1.03 -11.84 -15.41
N GLY A 222 -0.05 -12.62 -15.55
CA GLY A 222 -0.08 -14.05 -15.29
C GLY A 222 -0.39 -14.47 -13.85
N GLY A 223 -0.53 -13.51 -12.93
CA GLY A 223 -0.93 -13.77 -11.55
C GLY A 223 -2.29 -14.44 -11.44
N ASN A 224 -2.46 -15.33 -10.47
CA ASN A 224 -3.75 -15.93 -10.17
C ASN A 224 -3.77 -16.53 -8.77
N LEU A 225 -4.94 -16.49 -8.15
CA LEU A 225 -5.16 -16.97 -6.80
C LEU A 225 -4.77 -18.44 -6.63
N ARG A 226 -5.13 -19.29 -7.60
CA ARG A 226 -4.88 -20.75 -7.53
C ARG A 226 -3.40 -21.10 -7.42
N GLN A 227 -2.53 -20.45 -8.19
CA GLN A 227 -1.09 -20.68 -8.11
C GLN A 227 -0.52 -20.20 -6.78
N PHE A 228 -0.99 -19.05 -6.29
CA PHE A 228 -0.56 -18.52 -5.00
C PHE A 228 -0.99 -19.41 -3.83
N GLU A 229 -2.24 -19.88 -3.82
CA GLU A 229 -2.74 -20.85 -2.82
C GLU A 229 -1.94 -22.16 -2.84
N LYS A 230 -1.59 -22.66 -4.04
CA LYS A 230 -0.76 -23.84 -4.17
C LYS A 230 0.61 -23.64 -3.50
N LEU A 231 1.23 -22.49 -3.71
CA LEU A 231 2.50 -22.15 -3.07
C LEU A 231 2.37 -22.08 -1.54
N LEU A 232 1.29 -21.48 -1.02
CA LEU A 232 1.00 -21.44 0.41
C LEU A 232 0.86 -22.85 1.00
N MET A 233 0.13 -23.75 0.34
CA MET A 233 -0.01 -25.14 0.77
C MET A 233 1.33 -25.90 0.76
N GLU A 234 2.17 -25.66 -0.25
CA GLU A 234 3.49 -26.28 -0.36
C GLU A 234 4.46 -25.80 0.73
N SER A 235 4.31 -24.56 1.20
CA SER A 235 5.11 -23.99 2.30
C SER A 235 4.93 -24.73 3.63
N LYS A 236 3.75 -25.35 3.83
CA LYS A 236 3.29 -26.00 5.08
C LYS A 236 3.32 -25.12 6.33
N LYS A 237 3.58 -23.82 6.20
CA LYS A 237 3.57 -22.84 7.30
C LYS A 237 2.21 -22.16 7.44
N TRP A 238 1.55 -21.94 6.30
CA TRP A 238 0.30 -21.20 6.24
C TRP A 238 -0.89 -22.11 5.98
N ARG A 239 -2.01 -21.74 6.60
CA ARG A 239 -3.34 -22.20 6.23
C ARG A 239 -4.06 -21.02 5.59
N ALA A 240 -4.54 -21.21 4.36
CA ALA A 240 -5.36 -20.24 3.66
C ALA A 240 -6.83 -20.66 3.69
N GLU A 241 -7.74 -19.69 3.78
CA GLU A 241 -9.18 -19.88 3.74
C GLU A 241 -9.83 -18.70 3.01
N SER A 242 -10.73 -18.98 2.06
CA SER A 242 -11.51 -17.94 1.38
C SER A 242 -12.67 -17.51 2.29
N VAL A 243 -12.58 -16.30 2.83
CA VAL A 243 -13.56 -15.74 3.77
C VAL A 243 -14.61 -14.83 3.11
N PHE A 244 -14.32 -14.37 1.89
CA PHE A 244 -15.22 -13.56 1.07
C PHE A 244 -14.94 -13.85 -0.41
N VAL A 245 -16.00 -13.92 -1.21
CA VAL A 245 -15.94 -14.06 -2.67
C VAL A 245 -17.04 -13.17 -3.24
N THR A 246 -16.67 -12.33 -4.20
CA THR A 246 -17.60 -11.52 -4.99
C THR A 246 -17.50 -11.90 -6.46
N GLU A 247 -18.63 -11.84 -7.15
CA GLU A 247 -18.71 -11.95 -8.62
C GLU A 247 -18.89 -10.56 -9.27
N GLU A 248 -18.95 -9.50 -8.46
CA GLU A 248 -18.99 -8.11 -8.93
C GLU A 248 -17.59 -7.65 -9.30
N GLY A 249 -17.38 -7.29 -10.56
CA GLY A 249 -16.09 -6.91 -11.13
C GLY A 249 -16.09 -7.18 -12.64
N ILE A 250 -15.38 -6.35 -13.42
CA ILE A 250 -15.40 -6.50 -14.88
C ILE A 250 -14.61 -7.76 -15.27
N PHE A 251 -15.30 -8.74 -15.85
CA PHE A 251 -14.69 -9.77 -16.69
C PHE A 251 -14.28 -9.10 -18.02
N ASP A 252 -13.21 -8.30 -18.01
CA ASP A 252 -12.59 -7.81 -19.25
C ASP A 252 -11.71 -8.91 -19.88
#